data_AF-A0A842IHC4-F1
#
_entry.id   AF-A0A842IHC4-F1
#
_cell.length_a   1.000
_cell.length_b   1.000
_cell.length_c   1.000
_cell.angle_alpha   90.00
_cell.angle_beta   90.00
_cell.angle_gamma   90.00
#
_symmetry.space_group_name_H-M   'P 1'
#
loop_
_entity.id
_entity.type
_entity.pdbx_description
1 polymer ?
#
loop_
_entity_poly.entity_id
_entity_poly.type
_entity_poly.pdbx_seq_one_letter_code
_entity_poly.pdbx_strand_id
1 'polypeptide(L)'
;MKRVLGICMGIGLLLFVGSCYYDQELPQAPIDNLPDDIVISFADDIEPLFSRANKNCTQCHNGLIQDPDLRVGQAYAALQQGGYIQAGNAEGSLFYQRLPGVGHRIQISFELTPEEIQLIKTWIDRGAENN
;
A
#
# COMPACT_ATOMS: atom_id res chain seq x y z
N MET A 1 -8.71 -64.09 -17.08
CA MET A 1 -7.84 -62.99 -17.57
C MET A 1 -8.31 -62.70 -18.99
N LYS A 2 -8.86 -61.55 -19.41
CA LYS A 2 -8.58 -60.16 -19.08
C LYS A 2 -9.88 -59.36 -19.36
N ARG A 3 -10.63 -58.97 -18.31
CA ARG A 3 -11.75 -58.01 -18.39
C ARG A 3 -11.14 -56.60 -18.42
N VAL A 4 -10.64 -56.13 -19.55
CA VAL A 4 -9.99 -54.79 -19.61
C VAL A 4 -10.39 -53.98 -20.85
N LEU A 5 -11.29 -54.47 -21.70
CA LEU A 5 -11.57 -53.80 -22.97
C LEU A 5 -12.78 -52.85 -22.98
N GLY A 6 -13.47 -52.68 -21.84
CA GLY A 6 -14.76 -51.97 -21.81
C GLY A 6 -14.79 -50.59 -21.14
N ILE A 7 -13.69 -50.10 -20.57
CA ILE A 7 -13.78 -48.98 -19.60
C ILE A 7 -13.09 -47.69 -20.09
N CYS A 8 -12.30 -47.73 -21.17
CA CYS A 8 -11.53 -46.55 -21.60
C CYS A 8 -12.32 -45.51 -22.40
N MET A 9 -13.57 -45.77 -22.80
CA MET A 9 -14.35 -44.87 -23.67
C MET A 9 -15.52 -44.15 -22.97
N GLY A 10 -15.53 -44.10 -21.63
CA GLY A 10 -16.62 -43.49 -20.86
C GLY A 10 -16.22 -42.37 -19.90
N ILE A 11 -14.93 -42.19 -19.61
CA ILE A 11 -14.48 -41.36 -18.48
C ILE A 11 -13.73 -40.09 -18.94
N GLY A 12 -13.40 -39.97 -20.23
CA GLY A 12 -12.67 -38.81 -20.77
C GLY A 12 -13.50 -37.55 -21.02
N LEU A 13 -14.84 -37.65 -21.07
CA LEU A 13 -15.71 -36.54 -21.51
C LEU A 13 -16.49 -35.85 -20.37
N LEU A 14 -16.26 -36.23 -19.11
CA LEU A 14 -16.98 -35.66 -17.95
C LEU A 14 -16.14 -34.68 -17.11
N LEU A 15 -14.87 -34.46 -17.46
CA LEU A 15 -13.96 -33.59 -16.68
C LEU A 15 -13.73 -32.20 -17.30
N PHE A 16 -14.52 -31.79 -18.31
CA PHE A 16 -14.30 -30.52 -19.01
C PHE A 16 -15.28 -29.38 -18.67
N VAL A 17 -16.24 -29.60 -17.76
CA VAL A 17 -17.30 -28.60 -17.46
C VAL A 17 -17.11 -27.85 -16.14
N GLY A 18 -15.96 -28.01 -15.46
CA GLY A 18 -15.69 -27.38 -14.17
C GLY A 18 -14.80 -26.14 -14.19
N SER A 19 -14.19 -25.77 -15.32
CA SER A 19 -13.12 -24.75 -15.33
C SER A 19 -13.60 -23.31 -15.56
N CYS A 20 -14.90 -23.06 -15.60
CA CYS A 20 -15.41 -21.70 -15.42
C CYS A 20 -15.62 -21.45 -13.92
N TYR A 21 -14.56 -21.62 -13.12
CA TYR A 21 -14.49 -20.97 -11.83
C TYR A 21 -14.41 -19.47 -12.15
N TYR A 22 -15.56 -18.81 -12.15
CA TYR A 22 -15.61 -17.37 -12.16
C TYR A 22 -14.93 -16.92 -10.87
N ASP A 23 -13.71 -16.39 -10.97
CA ASP A 23 -13.18 -15.52 -9.93
C ASP A 23 -14.18 -14.37 -9.83
N GLN A 24 -14.97 -14.36 -8.75
CA GLN A 24 -15.66 -13.16 -8.36
C GLN A 24 -14.57 -12.19 -7.93
N GLU A 25 -14.13 -11.35 -8.87
CA GLU A 25 -13.48 -10.08 -8.54
C GLU A 25 -14.45 -9.36 -7.60
N LEU A 26 -14.21 -9.51 -6.29
CA LEU A 26 -14.98 -8.80 -5.28
C LEU A 26 -14.90 -7.32 -5.66
N PRO A 27 -16.03 -6.59 -5.71
CA PRO A 27 -15.99 -5.17 -6.02
C PRO A 27 -14.97 -4.53 -5.09
N GLN A 28 -13.86 -4.05 -5.64
CA GLN A 28 -12.91 -3.24 -4.88
C GLN A 28 -13.73 -2.07 -4.36
N ALA A 29 -13.97 -2.06 -3.05
CA ALA A 29 -14.59 -0.93 -2.39
C ALA A 29 -13.80 0.32 -2.84
N PRO A 30 -14.48 1.43 -3.13
CA PRO A 30 -13.81 2.69 -3.42
C PRO A 30 -12.73 2.90 -2.37
N ILE A 31 -11.49 3.18 -2.81
CA ILE A 31 -10.28 3.38 -1.98
C ILE A 31 -10.41 4.68 -1.19
N ASP A 32 -11.61 5.13 -0.90
CA ASP A 32 -11.87 6.47 -0.43
C ASP A 32 -11.91 6.46 1.11
N ASN A 33 -12.18 5.30 1.73
CA ASN A 33 -12.08 5.11 3.19
C ASN A 33 -11.79 3.63 3.55
N LEU A 34 -10.60 3.38 4.11
CA LEU A 34 -10.30 2.12 4.81
C LEU A 34 -11.29 1.96 5.98
N PRO A 35 -11.78 0.75 6.29
CA PRO A 35 -12.61 0.50 7.47
C PRO A 35 -12.00 1.05 8.78
N ASP A 36 -12.85 1.58 9.68
CA ASP A 36 -12.43 2.23 10.93
C ASP A 36 -11.90 1.25 12.00
N ASP A 37 -12.20 -0.03 11.87
CA ASP A 37 -11.68 -1.10 12.72
C ASP A 37 -10.26 -1.54 12.35
N ILE A 38 -9.74 -1.09 11.20
CA ILE A 38 -8.35 -1.33 10.81
C ILE A 38 -7.44 -0.35 11.54
N VAL A 39 -6.62 -0.89 12.43
CA VAL A 39 -5.49 -0.17 13.02
C VAL A 39 -4.40 -0.04 11.97
N ILE A 40 -3.91 1.18 11.75
CA ILE A 40 -2.76 1.45 10.89
C ILE A 40 -1.56 1.71 11.80
N SER A 41 -0.53 0.86 11.72
CA SER A 41 0.72 1.05 12.46
C SER A 41 1.70 1.90 11.66
N PHE A 42 2.29 2.92 12.30
CA PHE A 42 3.35 3.66 11.63
C PHE A 42 4.53 2.77 11.23
N ALA A 43 4.99 1.90 12.14
CA ALA A 43 6.19 1.10 11.94
C ALA A 43 5.98 -0.02 10.91
N ASP A 44 4.79 -0.62 10.88
CA ASP A 44 4.52 -1.77 10.01
C ASP A 44 3.88 -1.38 8.67
N ASP A 45 3.06 -0.31 8.63
CA ASP A 45 2.29 0.05 7.44
C ASP A 45 2.84 1.29 6.71
N ILE A 46 3.36 2.29 7.42
CA ILE A 46 3.74 3.60 6.86
C ILE A 46 5.24 3.69 6.57
N GLU A 47 6.09 3.47 7.57
CA GLU A 47 7.55 3.61 7.45
C GLU A 47 8.15 2.73 6.34
N PRO A 48 7.70 1.48 6.14
CA PRO A 48 8.22 0.63 5.07
C PRO A 48 7.96 1.22 3.67
N LEU A 49 6.95 2.07 3.49
CA LEU A 49 6.66 2.73 2.21
C LEU A 49 7.83 3.60 1.73
N PHE A 50 8.68 4.08 2.64
CA PHE A 50 9.79 4.99 2.29
C PHE A 50 10.96 4.30 1.59
N SER A 51 11.04 2.97 1.65
CA SER A 51 12.18 2.20 1.13
C SER A 51 11.82 0.92 0.37
N ARG A 52 10.54 0.48 0.37
CA ARG A 52 10.10 -0.76 -0.30
C ARG A 52 9.71 -0.56 -1.76
N ALA A 53 9.54 -1.67 -2.49
CA ALA A 53 8.92 -1.71 -3.82
C ALA A 53 9.52 -0.73 -4.85
N ASN A 54 10.85 -0.59 -4.86
CA ASN A 54 11.62 0.34 -5.71
C ASN A 54 11.34 1.83 -5.46
N LYS A 55 10.68 2.16 -4.34
CA LYS A 55 10.54 3.52 -3.83
C LYS A 55 11.68 3.76 -2.86
N ASN A 56 12.41 4.84 -3.05
CA ASN A 56 13.54 5.15 -2.17
C ASN A 56 13.54 6.63 -1.80
N CYS A 57 12.59 6.99 -0.95
CA CYS A 57 12.53 8.33 -0.37
C CYS A 57 13.83 8.66 0.37
N THR A 58 14.42 7.66 1.02
CA THR A 58 15.66 7.79 1.82
C THR A 58 16.90 8.11 0.99
N GLN A 59 16.86 8.02 -0.34
CA GLN A 59 17.98 8.45 -1.17
C GLN A 59 18.28 9.96 -0.98
N CYS A 60 17.23 10.77 -0.87
CA CYS A 60 17.33 12.21 -0.62
C CYS A 60 16.95 12.56 0.83
N HIS A 61 15.96 11.87 1.40
CA HIS A 61 15.48 12.09 2.74
C HIS A 61 16.21 11.21 3.76
N ASN A 62 17.53 11.43 3.91
CA ASN A 62 18.43 10.66 4.78
C ASN A 62 18.98 11.46 5.97
N GLY A 63 18.44 12.65 6.23
CA GLY A 63 18.93 13.58 7.24
C GLY A 63 20.18 14.37 6.85
N LEU A 64 20.65 14.26 5.59
CA LEU A 64 21.81 15.01 5.08
C LEU A 64 21.49 15.85 3.84
N ILE A 65 20.66 15.35 2.92
CA ILE A 65 20.40 16.02 1.63
C ILE A 65 19.12 16.86 1.68
N GLN A 66 18.04 16.28 2.22
CA GLN A 66 16.74 16.94 2.28
C GLN A 66 15.96 16.49 3.51
N ASP A 67 15.31 17.44 4.19
CA ASP A 67 14.39 17.16 5.29
C ASP A 67 12.99 16.77 4.80
N PRO A 68 12.24 15.94 5.55
CA PRO A 68 12.62 15.25 6.79
C PRO A 68 13.57 14.05 6.56
N ASP A 69 14.20 13.54 7.62
CA ASP A 69 14.90 12.24 7.60
C ASP A 69 13.89 11.09 7.65
N LEU A 70 13.78 10.34 6.54
CA LEU A 70 12.82 9.24 6.38
C LEU A 70 13.45 7.86 6.55
N ARG A 71 14.67 7.78 7.13
CA ARG A 71 15.28 6.50 7.47
C ARG A 71 14.48 5.78 8.56
N VAL A 72 14.53 4.45 8.52
CA VAL A 72 13.91 3.56 9.50
C VAL A 72 14.30 3.97 10.93
N GLY A 73 13.30 4.13 11.80
CA GLY A 73 13.43 4.56 13.19
C GLY A 73 13.65 6.06 13.40
N GLN A 74 13.84 6.85 12.34
CA GLN A 74 13.96 8.32 12.41
C GLN A 74 12.70 9.02 11.89
N ALA A 75 12.00 8.39 10.96
CA ALA A 75 10.96 9.02 10.15
C ALA A 75 9.83 9.63 10.98
N TYR A 76 9.30 8.92 11.99
CA TYR A 76 8.22 9.45 12.82
C TYR A 76 8.63 10.75 13.53
N ALA A 77 9.77 10.72 14.21
CA ALA A 77 10.27 11.87 14.96
C ALA A 77 10.55 13.06 14.03
N ALA A 78 11.16 12.81 12.86
CA ALA A 78 11.44 13.85 11.88
C ALA A 78 10.16 14.47 11.30
N LEU A 79 9.16 13.65 10.98
CA LEU A 79 7.86 14.10 10.47
C LEU A 79 7.11 14.96 11.51
N GLN A 80 7.08 14.51 12.76
CA GLN A 80 6.38 15.18 13.85
C GLN A 80 7.09 16.47 14.30
N GLN A 81 8.39 16.41 14.58
CA GLN A 81 9.16 17.56 15.07
C GLN A 81 9.33 18.65 14.01
N GLY A 82 9.39 18.25 12.74
CA GLY A 82 9.44 19.19 11.61
C GLY A 82 8.09 19.84 11.27
N GLY A 83 7.01 19.45 11.94
CA GLY A 83 5.68 20.01 11.71
C GLY A 83 5.12 19.70 10.32
N TYR A 84 5.55 18.59 9.70
CA TYR A 84 5.11 18.19 8.36
C TYR A 84 3.71 17.53 8.37
N ILE A 85 3.25 17.12 9.54
CA ILE A 85 1.98 16.43 9.75
C ILE A 85 1.08 17.28 10.65
N GLN A 86 -0.15 17.48 10.19
CA GLN A 86 -1.27 17.96 10.99
C GLN A 86 -2.19 16.77 11.25
N ALA A 87 -2.08 16.17 12.44
CA ALA A 87 -2.94 15.06 12.85
C ALA A 87 -4.43 15.42 12.71
N GLY A 88 -5.20 14.53 12.10
CA GLY A 88 -6.61 14.76 11.77
C GLY A 88 -6.85 15.59 10.51
N ASN A 89 -5.81 16.00 9.78
CA ASN A 89 -5.92 16.79 8.56
C ASN A 89 -4.81 16.46 7.54
N ALA A 90 -5.00 15.38 6.79
CA ALA A 90 -4.07 14.99 5.72
C ALA A 90 -3.95 16.08 4.64
N GLU A 91 -5.07 16.66 4.20
CA GLU A 91 -5.08 17.71 3.17
C GLU A 91 -4.33 18.97 3.60
N GLY A 92 -4.27 19.27 4.89
CA GLY A 92 -3.46 20.35 5.46
C GLY A 92 -2.00 19.97 5.76
N SER A 93 -1.65 18.69 5.68
CA SER A 93 -0.32 18.20 6.01
C SER A 93 0.64 18.34 4.84
N LEU A 94 1.75 19.05 5.05
CA LEU A 94 2.78 19.22 4.01
C LEU A 94 3.35 17.87 3.56
N PHE A 95 3.47 16.89 4.47
CA PHE A 95 3.90 15.55 4.15
C PHE A 95 3.04 14.92 3.05
N TYR A 96 1.72 14.91 3.22
CA TYR A 96 0.76 14.34 2.26
C TYR A 96 0.76 15.08 0.92
N GLN A 97 0.71 16.42 0.96
CA GLN A 97 0.70 17.26 -0.26
C GLN A 97 1.94 17.06 -1.15
N ARG A 98 3.04 16.53 -0.58
CA ARG A 98 4.33 16.38 -1.25
C ARG A 98 4.69 14.94 -1.60
N LEU A 99 3.75 14.01 -1.40
CA LEU A 99 3.93 12.64 -1.84
C LEU A 99 4.04 12.57 -3.38
N PRO A 100 4.89 11.67 -3.90
CA PRO A 100 4.91 11.30 -5.32
C PRO A 100 3.54 10.74 -5.74
N GLY A 101 2.95 11.30 -6.81
CA GLY A 101 1.57 11.01 -7.21
C GLY A 101 0.52 12.00 -6.66
N VAL A 102 0.89 12.91 -5.76
CA VAL A 102 0.02 13.99 -5.25
C VAL A 102 0.51 15.36 -5.71
N GLY A 103 1.69 15.78 -5.26
CA GLY A 103 2.19 17.14 -5.47
C GLY A 103 3.67 17.31 -5.20
N HIS A 104 4.44 16.23 -5.40
CA HIS A 104 5.88 16.24 -5.20
C HIS A 104 6.55 17.34 -6.04
N ARG A 105 7.47 18.11 -5.42
CA ARG A 105 8.02 19.34 -6.02
C ARG A 105 8.97 19.08 -7.18
N ILE A 106 9.62 17.94 -7.18
CA ILE A 106 10.56 17.52 -8.21
C ILE A 106 10.04 16.25 -8.87
N GLN A 107 10.38 16.08 -10.14
CA GLN A 107 10.09 14.84 -10.83
C GLN A 107 11.05 13.75 -10.36
N ILE A 108 10.49 12.64 -9.91
CA ILE A 108 11.23 11.43 -9.54
C ILE A 108 10.73 10.26 -10.39
N SER A 109 11.46 9.14 -10.38
CA SER A 109 11.20 8.00 -11.27
C SER A 109 10.05 7.08 -10.82
N PHE A 110 9.30 7.45 -9.80
CA PHE A 110 8.22 6.64 -9.24
C PHE A 110 7.10 7.50 -8.64
N GLU A 111 5.92 6.92 -8.51
CA GLU A 111 4.80 7.46 -7.76
C GLU A 111 4.34 6.43 -6.71
N LEU A 112 3.64 6.89 -5.68
CA LEU A 112 2.91 5.99 -4.79
C LEU A 112 1.65 5.49 -5.50
N THR A 113 1.23 4.26 -5.19
CA THR A 113 -0.06 3.80 -5.70
C THR A 113 -1.21 4.53 -5.00
N PRO A 114 -2.41 4.60 -5.59
CA PRO A 114 -3.58 5.20 -4.92
C PRO A 114 -3.84 4.60 -3.53
N GLU A 115 -3.63 3.29 -3.36
CA GLU A 115 -3.80 2.60 -2.07
C GLU A 115 -2.77 3.04 -1.03
N GLU A 116 -1.51 3.24 -1.43
CA GLU A 116 -0.46 3.73 -0.53
C GLU A 116 -0.71 5.20 -0.13
N ILE A 117 -1.17 6.02 -1.07
CA ILE A 117 -1.55 7.41 -0.80
C ILE A 117 -2.73 7.43 0.18
N GLN A 118 -3.76 6.61 -0.05
CA GLN A 118 -4.90 6.51 0.85
C GLN A 118 -4.51 5.99 2.23
N LEU A 119 -3.61 5.01 2.32
CA LEU A 119 -3.12 4.47 3.59
C LEU A 119 -2.45 5.57 4.41
N ILE A 120 -1.56 6.36 3.79
CA ILE A 120 -0.93 7.52 4.43
C ILE A 120 -1.97 8.58 4.82
N LYS A 121 -2.91 8.90 3.92
CA LYS A 121 -3.98 9.86 4.17
C LYS A 121 -4.80 9.46 5.40
N THR A 122 -5.23 8.20 5.44
CA THR A 122 -6.06 7.65 6.51
C THR A 122 -5.30 7.64 7.83
N TRP A 123 -4.02 7.26 7.82
CA TRP A 123 -3.19 7.32 9.02
C TRP A 123 -3.09 8.75 9.58
N ILE A 124 -2.90 9.76 8.73
CA ILE A 124 -2.87 11.16 9.18
C ILE A 124 -4.23 11.60 9.72
N ASP A 125 -5.32 11.30 8.98
CA ASP A 125 -6.68 11.67 9.36
C ASP A 125 -7.13 10.97 10.66
N ARG A 126 -6.59 9.79 10.97
CA ARG A 126 -6.80 9.06 12.24
C ARG A 126 -5.90 9.50 13.39
N GLY A 127 -5.07 10.52 13.20
CA GLY A 127 -4.29 11.13 14.28
C GLY A 127 -2.78 10.91 14.19
N ALA A 128 -2.29 10.23 13.14
CA ALA A 128 -0.86 10.00 12.90
C ALA A 128 -0.12 9.39 14.11
N GLU A 129 -0.68 8.33 14.69
CA GLU A 129 -0.09 7.67 15.86
C GLU A 129 1.20 6.92 15.52
N ASN A 130 2.06 6.76 16.53
CA ASN A 130 3.23 5.86 16.51
C ASN A 130 2.94 4.68 17.45
N ASN A 131 2.33 3.65 16.89
CA ASN A 131 1.65 2.55 17.59
C ASN A 131 2.18 1.16 17.18
#